data_AF-X8AHG8-F1
#
_entry.id   AF-X8AHG8-F1
#
_cell.length_a   1.000
_cell.length_b   1.000
_cell.length_c   1.000
_cell.angle_alpha   90.00
_cell.angle_beta   90.00
_cell.angle_gamma   90.00
#
_symmetry.space_group_name_H-M   'P 1'
#
loop_
_entity.id
_entity.type
_entity.pdbx_description
1 polymer ?
#
loop_
_entity_poly.entity_id
_entity_poly.type
_entity_poly.pdbx_seq_one_letter_code
_entity_poly.pdbx_strand_id
1 'polypeptide(L)' 'MGLMLGEYWDLTALAEDCAADGVYEFQLVAPPLRVIGAVGSPVNPIAIK' A
#
# COMPACT_ATOMS: atom_id res chain seq x y z
N MET A 1 -14.05 -12.80 -7.56
CA MET A 1 -13.76 -12.51 -6.14
C MET A 1 -13.76 -10.99 -5.98
N GLY A 2 -14.41 -10.45 -4.95
CA GLY A 2 -14.61 -9.00 -4.74
C GLY A 2 -13.57 -8.33 -3.83
N LEU A 3 -12.33 -8.78 -3.89
CA LEU A 3 -11.20 -8.20 -3.15
C LEU A 3 -10.37 -7.34 -4.12
N MET A 4 -9.85 -6.22 -3.62
CA MET A 4 -8.91 -5.38 -4.37
C MET A 4 -7.53 -6.05 -4.41
N LEU A 5 -6.80 -5.89 -5.52
CA LEU A 5 -5.45 -6.40 -5.70
C LEU A 5 -4.47 -5.23 -5.90
N GLY A 6 -3.41 -5.19 -5.10
CA GLY A 6 -2.30 -4.27 -5.25
C GLY A 6 -1.06 -5.01 -5.77
N GLU A 7 -0.39 -4.45 -6.77
CA GLU A 7 0.77 -5.04 -7.42
C GLU A 7 1.90 -4.00 -7.51
N TYR A 8 3.14 -4.47 -7.62
CA TYR A 8 4.33 -3.63 -7.83
C TYR A 8 4.59 -2.55 -6.75
N TRP A 9 4.25 -2.83 -5.49
CA TRP A 9 4.61 -1.93 -4.39
C TRP A 9 6.09 -2.11 -4.05
N ASP A 10 6.78 -1.00 -3.82
CA ASP A 10 8.11 -1.03 -3.22
C ASP A 10 7.97 -1.06 -1.70
N LEU A 11 8.42 -2.16 -1.10
CA LEU A 11 8.31 -2.43 0.34
C LEU A 11 9.68 -2.49 1.03
N THR A 12 10.78 -2.24 0.31
CA THR A 12 12.12 -2.49 0.85
C THR A 12 12.40 -1.68 2.11
N ALA A 13 12.20 -0.36 2.07
CA ALA A 13 12.43 0.50 3.23
C ALA A 13 11.49 0.19 4.41
N LEU A 14 10.22 -0.13 4.13
CA LEU A 14 9.25 -0.48 5.17
C LEU A 14 9.61 -1.81 5.84
N ALA A 15 10.07 -2.80 5.07
CA ALA A 15 10.49 -4.08 5.62
C ALA A 15 11.72 -3.95 6.53
N GLU A 16 12.69 -3.11 6.17
CA GLU A 16 13.85 -2.81 7.00
C GLU A 16 13.44 -2.14 8.33
N ASP A 17 12.54 -1.16 8.27
CA ASP A 17 12.01 -0.47 9.45
C ASP A 17 11.24 -1.42 10.39
N CYS A 18 10.32 -2.24 9.86
CA CYS A 18 9.61 -3.26 10.65
C CYS A 18 10.53 -4.35 11.23
N ALA A 19 11.62 -4.71 10.55
CA ALA A 19 12.57 -5.67 11.08
C ALA A 19 13.39 -5.11 12.25
N ALA A 20 13.62 -3.79 12.28
CA ALA A 20 14.39 -3.12 13.33
C ALA A 20 13.61 -2.99 14.65
N ASP A 21 12.30 -2.70 14.58
CA ASP A 21 11.44 -2.47 15.76
C ASP A 21 10.49 -3.65 16.10
N GLY A 22 10.29 -4.58 15.16
CA GLY A 22 9.37 -5.69 15.30
C GLY A 22 7.88 -5.31 15.18
N VAL A 23 7.57 -4.08 14.77
CA VAL A 23 6.20 -3.56 14.60
C VAL A 23 5.79 -3.68 13.14
N TYR A 24 4.75 -4.47 12.87
CA TYR A 24 4.24 -4.72 11.51
C TYR A 24 2.86 -4.11 11.29
N GLU A 25 2.25 -3.57 12.34
CA GLU A 25 1.00 -2.83 12.29
C GLU A 25 1.27 -1.36 11.97
N PHE A 26 0.60 -0.83 10.95
CA PHE A 26 0.71 0.57 10.55
C PHE A 26 -0.55 1.03 9.82
N GLN A 27 -0.77 2.34 9.78
CA GLN A 27 -1.83 2.89 8.95
C GLN A 27 -1.36 2.95 7.49
N LEU A 28 -2.07 2.21 6.63
CA LEU A 28 -1.86 2.24 5.18
C LEU A 28 -2.82 3.23 4.52
N VAL A 29 -2.26 4.22 3.82
CA VAL A 29 -2.99 5.20 3.02
C VAL A 29 -2.70 4.93 1.55
N ALA A 30 -3.62 4.26 0.86
CA ALA A 30 -3.49 3.92 -0.57
C ALA A 30 -4.75 4.26 -1.38
N PRO A 31 -5.21 5.52 -1.39
CA PRO A 31 -6.38 5.91 -2.17
C PRO A 31 -6.08 5.82 -3.68
N PRO A 32 -6.97 5.22 -4.49
CA PRO A 32 -6.83 5.24 -5.94
C PRO A 32 -7.13 6.63 -6.51
N LEU A 33 -6.55 6.96 -7.66
CA LEU A 33 -7.06 8.08 -8.46
C LEU A 33 -8.51 7.80 -8.88
N ARG A 34 -9.33 8.85 -8.84
CA ARG A 34 -10.75 8.78 -9.22
C ARG A 34 -10.90 8.79 -10.74
N VAL A 35 -11.04 7.61 -11.33
CA VAL A 35 -11.28 7.43 -12.77
C VAL A 35 -12.58 6.66 -12.98
N ILE A 36 -13.57 7.29 -13.59
CA ILE A 36 -14.91 6.71 -13.79
C ILE A 36 -14.83 5.56 -14.81
N GLY A 37 -15.37 4.39 -14.45
CA GLY A 37 -15.40 3.20 -15.32
C GLY A 37 -14.08 2.43 -15.43
N ALA A 38 -13.04 2.85 -14.70
CA ALA A 38 -11.77 2.14 -14.68
C ALA A 38 -11.85 0.82 -13.90
N VAL A 39 -11.00 -0.14 -14.28
CA VAL A 39 -10.87 -1.46 -13.65
C VAL A 39 -9.66 -1.55 -12.70
N GLY A 40 -8.94 -0.44 -12.52
CA GLY A 40 -7.76 -0.30 -11.69
C GLY A 40 -7.32 1.17 -11.67
N SER A 41 -6.39 1.52 -10.79
CA SER A 41 -5.89 2.89 -10.66
C SER A 41 -4.50 2.88 -10.05
N PRO A 42 -3.57 3.73 -10.52
CA PRO A 42 -2.29 3.90 -9.84
C PRO A 42 -2.53 4.49 -8.45
N VAL A 43 -1.61 4.16 -7.54
CA VAL A 43 -1.60 4.61 -6.15
C VAL A 43 -0.20 5.08 -5.78
N ASN A 44 -0.11 5.94 -4.77
CA ASN A 44 1.13 6.21 -4.05
C ASN A 44 0.91 5.77 -2.59
N PRO A 45 1.11 4.47 -2.26
CA PRO A 45 0.83 3.94 -0.93
C PRO A 45 1.78 4.54 0.10
N ILE A 46 1.22 5.10 1.18
CA ILE A 46 2.00 5.61 2.31
C ILE A 46 1.72 4.74 3.53
N ALA A 47 2.78 4.26 4.17
CA ALA A 47 2.71 3.63 5.48
C ALA A 47 3.04 4.67 6.57
N ILE A 48 2.19 4.78 7.58
CA ILE A 48 2.41 5.64 8.75
C ILE A 48 2.60 4.71 9.96
N LYS A 49 3.84 4.71 10.48
CA LYS A 49 4.29 3.99 11.68
C LYS A 49 4.68 4.98 12.77
#